data_AF-A0A5C8J3L3-F1
#
_entry.id   AF-A0A5C8J3L3-F1
#
_cell.length_a   1.000
_cell.length_b   1.000
_cell.length_c   1.000
_cell.angle_alpha   90.00
_cell.angle_beta   90.00
_cell.angle_gamma   90.00
#
_symmetry.space_group_name_H-M   'P 1'
#
loop_
_entity.id
_entity.type
_entity.pdbx_description
1 polymer ?
#
loop_
_entity_poly.entity_id
_entity_poly.type
_entity_poly.pdbx_seq_one_letter_code
_entity_poly.pdbx_strand_id
1 'polypeptide(L)'
;MRNYVAYYRVSTKAQGQSGLGLEAQRTAVRRFIKTGEEILEEFTEVESGKRDSRRQLQAAIALAKSRQATLLIAKLDRLSRNAGFIFTLRDSGADFVCADMPEANTLTIGIFAVLAQHERELISQRTRAALQAKKEQGFQLGSPQNLTEEARQKGLETRQQNALSNKANRQASRLVKIYREQGYTFQRIADELNGEGYLTRNGKAFRKGTVHFLYKKDIAPAS
;
A
#
# COMPACT_ATOMS: atom_id res chain seq x y z
N MET A 1 3.13 -28.12 -20.16
CA MET A 1 3.78 -26.85 -20.55
C MET A 1 3.56 -25.88 -19.41
N ARG A 2 4.61 -25.18 -18.97
CA ARG A 2 4.54 -24.29 -17.80
C ARG A 2 4.51 -22.85 -18.30
N ASN A 3 3.49 -22.12 -17.86
CA ASN A 3 3.26 -20.74 -18.24
C ASN A 3 3.70 -19.84 -17.10
N TYR A 4 4.34 -18.72 -17.45
CA TYR A 4 4.86 -17.76 -16.49
C TYR A 4 4.28 -16.37 -16.72
N VAL A 5 4.14 -15.62 -15.63
CA VAL A 5 3.92 -14.18 -15.68
C VAL A 5 5.14 -13.52 -15.05
N ALA A 6 5.88 -12.72 -15.82
CA ALA A 6 7.12 -12.14 -15.33
C ALA A 6 6.84 -10.82 -14.60
N TYR A 7 7.53 -10.60 -13.48
CA TYR A 7 7.44 -9.36 -12.72
C TYR A 7 8.83 -8.76 -12.47
N TYR A 8 8.97 -7.49 -12.83
CA TYR A 8 10.18 -6.69 -12.74
C TYR A 8 9.96 -5.47 -11.87
N ARG A 9 11.01 -5.03 -11.16
CA ARG A 9 10.97 -3.78 -10.39
C ARG A 9 12.22 -2.93 -10.65
N VAL A 10 12.01 -1.65 -10.89
CA VAL A 10 13.08 -0.67 -11.08
C VAL A 10 12.82 0.58 -10.26
N SER A 11 13.89 1.19 -9.73
CA SER A 11 13.77 2.51 -9.11
C SER A 11 14.01 3.61 -10.14
N THR A 12 13.27 4.70 -10.00
CA THR A 12 13.40 5.92 -10.81
C THR A 12 14.84 6.45 -10.84
N LYS A 13 15.60 6.35 -9.74
CA LYS A 13 17.03 6.69 -9.70
C LYS A 13 17.91 5.73 -10.50
N ALA A 14 17.57 4.44 -10.56
CA ALA A 14 18.35 3.44 -11.29
C ALA A 14 18.10 3.47 -12.81
N GLN A 15 16.94 3.97 -13.27
CA GLN A 15 16.71 4.23 -14.69
C GLN A 15 17.65 5.32 -15.24
N GLY A 16 17.97 6.34 -14.42
CA GLY A 16 18.86 7.44 -14.84
C GLY A 16 20.35 7.14 -14.86
N GLN A 17 20.81 6.04 -14.24
CA GLN A 17 22.25 5.77 -14.09
C GLN A 17 22.82 4.66 -14.98
N SER A 18 22.01 3.83 -15.66
CA SER A 18 22.58 2.85 -16.61
C SER A 18 21.61 1.96 -17.41
N GLY A 19 20.33 1.83 -17.06
CA GLY A 19 19.43 0.85 -17.71
C GLY A 19 19.77 -0.64 -17.46
N LEU A 20 20.98 -0.93 -16.99
CA LEU A 20 21.54 -2.26 -16.70
C LEU A 20 20.72 -3.07 -15.67
N GLY A 21 20.00 -2.39 -14.77
CA GLY A 21 19.21 -3.06 -13.73
C GLY A 21 17.97 -3.80 -14.24
N LEU A 22 17.32 -3.31 -15.30
CA LEU A 22 16.17 -3.98 -15.91
C LEU A 22 16.63 -5.07 -16.88
N GLU A 23 17.65 -4.78 -17.69
CA GLU A 23 18.20 -5.75 -18.64
C GLU A 23 18.80 -6.98 -17.93
N ALA A 24 19.46 -6.79 -16.77
CA ALA A 24 19.92 -7.91 -15.96
C ALA A 24 18.76 -8.77 -15.43
N GLN A 25 17.63 -8.16 -15.08
CA GLN A 25 16.43 -8.88 -14.63
C GLN A 25 15.78 -9.65 -15.78
N ARG A 26 15.61 -9.02 -16.95
CA ARG A 26 15.11 -9.68 -18.17
C ARG A 26 16.01 -10.84 -18.58
N THR A 27 17.33 -10.66 -18.48
CA THR A 27 18.30 -11.72 -18.78
C THR A 27 18.17 -12.90 -17.81
N ALA A 28 18.00 -12.65 -16.51
CA ALA A 28 17.78 -13.69 -15.53
C ALA A 28 16.49 -14.48 -15.80
N VAL A 29 15.39 -13.77 -16.11
CA VAL A 29 14.12 -14.38 -16.50
C VAL A 29 14.27 -15.22 -17.77
N ARG A 30 14.86 -14.68 -18.84
CA ARG A 30 15.06 -15.43 -20.09
C ARG A 30 15.93 -16.68 -19.91
N ARG A 31 16.95 -16.64 -19.04
CA ARG A 31 17.79 -17.81 -18.72
C ARG A 31 17.04 -18.86 -17.89
N PHE A 32 16.04 -18.45 -17.13
CA PHE A 32 15.24 -19.35 -16.31
C PHE A 32 14.25 -20.17 -17.16
N ILE A 33 13.64 -19.53 -18.17
CA ILE A 33 12.67 -20.16 -19.06
C ILE A 33 13.34 -21.25 -19.91
N LYS A 34 12.78 -22.46 -19.88
CA LYS A 34 13.25 -23.61 -20.66
C LYS A 34 12.49 -23.74 -21.98
N THR A 35 13.02 -24.55 -22.90
CA THR A 35 12.34 -24.88 -24.16
C THR A 35 10.98 -25.53 -23.90
N GLY A 36 9.91 -24.95 -24.45
CA GLY A 36 8.52 -25.41 -24.26
C GLY A 36 7.78 -24.76 -23.08
N GLU A 37 8.40 -23.78 -22.43
CA GLU A 37 7.76 -22.88 -21.46
C GLU A 37 7.54 -21.49 -22.09
N GLU A 38 6.52 -20.77 -21.62
CA GLU A 38 6.13 -19.48 -22.20
C GLU A 38 5.92 -18.40 -21.12
N ILE A 39 6.31 -17.16 -21.43
CA ILE A 39 5.94 -15.98 -20.65
C ILE A 39 4.69 -15.38 -21.28
N LEU A 40 3.56 -15.42 -20.56
CA LEU A 40 2.28 -14.91 -21.03
C LEU A 40 2.25 -13.37 -21.06
N GLU A 41 2.79 -12.74 -20.02
CA GLU A 41 2.81 -11.29 -19.89
C GLU A 41 3.94 -10.86 -18.94
N GLU A 42 4.39 -9.62 -19.11
CA GLU A 42 5.47 -9.01 -18.34
C GLU A 42 5.00 -7.72 -17.66
N PHE A 43 5.16 -7.66 -16.34
CA PHE A 43 4.79 -6.50 -15.54
C PHE A 43 6.03 -5.80 -15.01
N THR A 44 6.14 -4.49 -15.24
CA THR A 44 7.26 -3.68 -14.73
C THR A 44 6.76 -2.62 -13.76
N GLU A 45 7.18 -2.72 -12.51
CA GLU A 45 6.88 -1.74 -11.46
C GLU A 45 8.00 -0.69 -11.37
N VAL A 46 7.61 0.58 -11.44
CA VAL A 46 8.54 1.72 -11.31
C VAL A 46 8.35 2.36 -9.94
N GLU A 47 9.39 2.28 -9.11
CA GLU A 47 9.38 2.85 -7.76
C GLU A 47 9.56 4.37 -7.81
N SER A 48 8.47 5.09 -7.58
CA SER A 48 8.42 6.54 -7.44
C SER A 48 8.22 6.95 -5.96
N GLY A 49 9.32 7.07 -5.21
CA GLY A 49 9.32 7.67 -3.87
C GLY A 49 8.43 6.97 -2.82
N LYS A 50 8.00 7.74 -1.80
CA LYS A 50 7.49 7.25 -0.50
C LYS A 50 6.14 6.51 -0.54
N ARG A 51 5.43 6.48 -1.67
CA ARG A 51 4.15 5.76 -1.83
C ARG A 51 4.24 4.79 -3.00
N ASP A 52 4.55 3.55 -2.67
CA ASP A 52 4.60 2.42 -3.59
C ASP A 52 3.22 1.73 -3.60
N SER A 53 2.35 2.10 -4.56
CA SER A 53 1.00 1.53 -4.66
C SER A 53 0.94 0.13 -5.29
N ARG A 54 2.09 -0.43 -5.70
CA ARG A 54 2.28 -1.82 -6.15
C ARG A 54 1.20 -2.38 -7.08
N ARG A 55 0.73 -1.55 -8.02
CA ARG A 55 -0.40 -1.92 -8.89
C ARG A 55 -0.01 -3.02 -9.87
N GLN A 56 1.23 -3.00 -10.35
CA GLN A 56 1.72 -3.97 -11.33
C GLN A 56 1.94 -5.33 -10.68
N LEU A 57 2.38 -5.36 -9.42
CA LEU A 57 2.46 -6.61 -8.68
C LEU A 57 1.08 -7.25 -8.50
N GLN A 58 0.07 -6.46 -8.12
CA GLN A 58 -1.30 -6.96 -7.95
C GLN A 58 -1.88 -7.48 -9.27
N ALA A 59 -1.63 -6.77 -10.38
CA ALA A 59 -2.03 -7.20 -11.71
C ALA A 59 -1.34 -8.51 -12.12
N ALA A 60 -0.02 -8.63 -11.89
CA ALA A 60 0.74 -9.84 -12.20
C ALA A 60 0.23 -11.05 -11.40
N ILE A 61 -0.04 -10.89 -10.10
CA ILE A 61 -0.63 -11.93 -9.25
C ILE A 61 -2.01 -12.34 -9.77
N ALA A 62 -2.86 -11.37 -10.10
CA ALA A 62 -4.21 -11.64 -10.59
C ALA A 62 -4.18 -12.42 -11.92
N LEU A 63 -3.31 -12.00 -12.84
CA LEU A 63 -3.15 -12.68 -14.13
C LEU A 63 -2.62 -14.10 -13.93
N ALA A 64 -1.56 -14.27 -13.14
CA ALA A 64 -0.95 -15.57 -12.84
C ALA A 64 -2.01 -16.56 -12.32
N LYS A 65 -2.84 -16.13 -11.36
CA LYS A 65 -3.95 -16.95 -10.83
C LYS A 65 -4.99 -17.26 -11.90
N SER A 66 -5.42 -16.26 -12.69
CA SER A 66 -6.46 -16.46 -13.72
C SER A 66 -6.03 -17.42 -14.84
N ARG A 67 -4.73 -17.46 -15.14
CA ARG A 67 -4.16 -18.28 -16.22
C ARG A 67 -3.52 -19.58 -15.73
N GLN A 68 -3.64 -19.90 -14.44
CA GLN A 68 -2.93 -21.02 -13.80
C GLN A 68 -1.42 -21.02 -14.12
N ALA A 69 -0.85 -19.83 -14.18
CA ALA A 69 0.56 -19.59 -14.49
C ALA A 69 1.34 -19.32 -13.20
N THR A 70 2.66 -19.58 -13.23
CA THR A 70 3.56 -19.29 -12.12
C THR A 70 4.09 -17.85 -12.23
N LEU A 71 4.02 -17.08 -11.16
CA LEU A 71 4.61 -15.74 -11.10
C LEU A 71 6.14 -15.84 -11.04
N LEU A 72 6.82 -15.39 -12.10
CA LEU A 72 8.28 -15.40 -12.20
C LEU A 72 8.84 -14.05 -11.77
N ILE A 73 9.55 -14.03 -10.65
CA ILE A 73 10.16 -12.84 -10.08
C ILE A 73 11.64 -12.83 -10.44
N ALA A 74 12.10 -11.76 -11.09
CA ALA A 74 13.47 -11.73 -11.61
C ALA A 74 14.55 -11.76 -10.51
N LYS A 75 14.35 -11.01 -9.42
CA LYS A 75 15.27 -11.01 -8.27
C LYS A 75 14.59 -10.78 -6.93
N LEU A 76 15.01 -11.53 -5.92
CA LEU A 76 14.50 -11.39 -4.55
C LEU A 76 15.12 -10.20 -3.81
N ASP A 77 16.40 -9.88 -4.03
CA ASP A 77 17.16 -8.87 -3.26
C ASP A 77 16.54 -7.46 -3.26
N ARG A 78 15.88 -7.08 -4.36
CA ARG A 78 15.20 -5.78 -4.50
C ARG A 78 13.77 -5.77 -3.97
N LEU A 79 13.21 -6.94 -3.69
CA LEU A 79 11.83 -7.12 -3.25
C LEU A 79 11.72 -7.60 -1.78
N SER A 80 12.71 -8.33 -1.29
CA SER A 80 12.80 -8.91 0.07
C SER A 80 13.09 -7.89 1.16
N ARG A 81 13.71 -6.74 0.82
CA ARG A 81 13.89 -5.60 1.75
C ARG A 81 12.58 -4.99 2.24
N ASN A 82 11.45 -5.43 1.69
CA ASN A 82 10.14 -5.04 2.14
C ASN A 82 9.35 -6.29 2.55
N ALA A 83 9.33 -6.59 3.85
CA ALA A 83 8.56 -7.68 4.43
C ALA A 83 7.11 -7.73 3.92
N GLY A 84 6.50 -6.56 3.64
CA GLY A 84 5.15 -6.49 3.09
C GLY A 84 5.00 -7.10 1.69
N PHE A 85 6.05 -7.11 0.87
CA PHE A 85 6.05 -7.80 -0.42
C PHE A 85 5.97 -9.32 -0.24
N ILE A 86 6.83 -9.84 0.64
CA ILE A 86 6.88 -11.25 0.97
C ILE A 86 5.54 -11.73 1.53
N PHE A 87 4.93 -10.96 2.44
CA PHE A 87 3.60 -11.25 2.95
C PHE A 87 2.54 -11.20 1.84
N THR A 88 2.60 -10.22 0.94
CA THR A 88 1.65 -10.14 -0.19
C THR A 88 1.71 -11.39 -1.06
N LEU A 89 2.91 -11.88 -1.39
CA LEU A 89 3.08 -13.11 -2.17
C LEU A 89 2.51 -14.32 -1.43
N ARG A 90 2.91 -14.51 -0.18
CA ARG A 90 2.42 -15.61 0.67
C ARG A 90 0.89 -15.59 0.77
N ASP A 91 0.32 -14.44 1.10
CA ASP A 91 -1.12 -14.28 1.36
C ASP A 91 -1.94 -14.33 0.07
N SER A 92 -1.33 -14.09 -1.10
CA SER A 92 -2.02 -14.19 -2.40
C SER A 92 -2.37 -15.62 -2.79
N GLY A 93 -1.63 -16.62 -2.27
CA GLY A 93 -1.74 -18.02 -2.65
C GLY A 93 -1.39 -18.31 -4.12
N ALA A 94 -0.71 -17.38 -4.81
CA ALA A 94 -0.21 -17.62 -6.16
C ALA A 94 1.09 -18.43 -6.11
N ASP A 95 1.25 -19.38 -7.03
CA ASP A 95 2.53 -20.03 -7.26
C ASP A 95 3.52 -19.00 -7.79
N PHE A 96 4.70 -18.92 -7.19
CA PHE A 96 5.76 -18.04 -7.66
C PHE A 96 7.11 -18.72 -7.58
N VAL A 97 8.05 -18.25 -8.39
CA VAL A 97 9.45 -18.68 -8.38
C VAL A 97 10.35 -17.47 -8.61
N CYS A 98 11.53 -17.49 -8.00
CA CYS A 98 12.51 -16.42 -8.16
C CYS A 98 13.62 -16.90 -9.10
N ALA A 99 13.90 -16.16 -10.17
CA ALA A 99 14.90 -16.55 -11.16
C ALA A 99 16.32 -16.58 -10.58
N ASP A 100 16.62 -15.73 -9.60
CA ASP A 100 17.90 -15.68 -8.88
C ASP A 100 18.00 -16.69 -7.73
N MET A 101 16.87 -17.22 -7.26
CA MET A 101 16.80 -18.25 -6.24
C MET A 101 15.66 -19.24 -6.56
N PRO A 102 15.85 -20.14 -7.55
CA PRO A 102 14.82 -21.08 -7.99
C PRO A 102 14.28 -22.00 -6.89
N GLU A 103 15.12 -22.30 -5.89
CA GLU A 103 14.81 -23.13 -4.72
C GLU A 103 14.00 -22.39 -3.64
N ALA A 104 13.72 -21.09 -3.82
CA ALA A 104 12.98 -20.28 -2.86
C ALA A 104 11.49 -20.67 -2.85
N ASN A 105 11.16 -21.72 -2.11
CA ASN A 105 9.79 -22.13 -1.84
C ASN A 105 9.12 -21.24 -0.77
N THR A 106 7.82 -21.47 -0.54
CA THR A 106 7.00 -20.72 0.42
C THR A 106 7.59 -20.72 1.84
N LEU A 107 8.27 -21.79 2.26
CA LEU A 107 8.92 -21.87 3.57
C LEU A 107 10.11 -20.92 3.67
N THR A 108 11.03 -20.99 2.72
CA THR A 108 12.20 -20.10 2.62
C THR A 108 11.78 -18.63 2.67
N ILE A 109 10.70 -18.33 1.96
CA ILE A 109 10.11 -16.99 1.88
C ILE A 109 9.48 -16.57 3.22
N GLY A 110 8.77 -17.47 3.91
CA GLY A 110 8.28 -17.24 5.26
C GLY A 110 9.39 -16.91 6.26
N ILE A 111 10.52 -17.62 6.20
CA ILE A 111 11.69 -17.35 7.04
C ILE A 111 12.25 -15.95 6.76
N PHE A 112 12.43 -15.59 5.49
CA PHE A 112 12.86 -14.24 5.13
C PHE A 112 11.90 -13.16 5.60
N ALA A 113 10.58 -13.42 5.57
CA ALA A 113 9.57 -12.50 6.08
C ALA A 113 9.77 -12.22 7.57
N VAL A 114 9.99 -13.28 8.36
CA VAL A 114 10.21 -13.18 9.81
C VAL A 114 11.50 -12.45 10.13
N LEU A 115 12.59 -12.77 9.43
CA LEU A 115 13.88 -12.08 9.60
C LEU A 115 13.77 -10.59 9.26
N ALA A 116 13.13 -10.25 8.14
CA ALA A 116 12.92 -8.86 7.74
C ALA A 116 12.03 -8.08 8.73
N GLN A 117 11.03 -8.74 9.31
CA GLN A 117 10.19 -8.15 10.36
C GLN A 117 11.01 -7.87 11.64
N HIS A 118 11.83 -8.84 12.07
CA HIS A 118 12.69 -8.69 13.23
C HIS A 118 13.70 -7.55 13.05
N GLU A 119 14.35 -7.45 11.88
CA GLU A 119 15.27 -6.36 11.56
C GLU A 119 14.57 -4.99 11.64
N ARG A 120 13.35 -4.89 11.11
CA ARG A 120 12.55 -3.66 11.17
C ARG A 120 12.23 -3.24 12.61
N GLU A 121 11.87 -4.21 13.45
CA GLU A 121 11.60 -3.99 14.86
C GLU A 121 12.86 -3.50 15.58
N LEU A 122 14.02 -4.13 15.35
CA LEU A 122 15.30 -3.71 15.92
C LEU A 122 15.68 -2.29 15.49
N ILE A 123 15.53 -1.93 14.21
CA ILE A 123 15.78 -0.55 13.74
C ILE A 123 14.86 0.43 14.46
N SER A 124 13.57 0.10 14.61
CA SER A 124 12.62 0.94 15.33
C SER A 124 13.00 1.08 16.81
N GLN A 125 13.42 0.00 17.46
CA GLN A 125 13.85 0.01 18.86
C GLN A 125 15.11 0.88 19.03
N ARG A 126 16.14 0.67 18.19
CA ARG A 126 17.36 1.49 18.19
C ARG A 126 17.07 2.97 17.95
N THR A 127 16.18 3.28 17.01
CA THR A 127 15.78 4.67 16.73
C THR A 127 15.09 5.29 17.94
N ARG A 128 14.17 4.59 18.59
CA ARG A 128 13.50 5.08 19.81
C ARG A 128 14.49 5.28 20.95
N ALA A 129 15.40 4.33 21.16
CA ALA A 129 16.44 4.44 22.18
C ALA A 129 17.36 5.64 21.93
N ALA A 130 17.80 5.85 20.68
CA ALA A 130 18.62 7.00 20.30
C ALA A 130 17.87 8.34 20.49
N LEU A 131 16.58 8.40 20.16
CA LEU A 131 15.75 9.58 20.38
C LEU A 131 15.55 9.86 21.87
N GLN A 132 15.32 8.82 22.67
CA GLN A 132 15.16 8.93 24.13
C GLN A 132 16.45 9.46 24.78
N ALA A 133 17.61 8.90 24.43
CA ALA A 133 18.90 9.37 24.92
C ALA A 133 19.16 10.84 24.52
N LYS A 134 18.83 11.23 23.28
CA LYS A 134 18.93 12.64 22.85
C LYS A 134 18.02 13.56 23.67
N LYS A 135 16.80 13.11 23.99
CA LYS A 135 15.86 13.87 24.81
C LYS A 135 16.37 14.05 26.24
N GLU A 136 16.97 13.00 26.82
CA GLU A 136 17.60 13.05 28.15
C GLU A 136 18.82 13.98 28.18
N GLN A 137 19.54 14.08 27.07
CA GLN A 137 20.60 15.09 26.86
C GLN A 137 20.08 16.51 26.62
N GLY A 138 18.77 16.75 26.79
CA GLY A 138 18.16 18.08 26.64
C GLY A 138 17.90 18.51 25.19
N PHE A 139 18.13 17.64 24.21
CA PHE A 139 17.86 17.96 22.81
C PHE A 139 16.35 18.04 22.55
N GLN A 140 15.88 19.19 22.06
CA GLN A 140 14.48 19.36 21.67
C GLN A 140 14.22 18.59 20.36
N LEU A 141 13.39 17.54 20.46
CA LEU A 141 12.97 16.76 19.30
C LEU A 141 11.81 17.47 18.57
N GLY A 142 11.91 17.53 17.25
CA GLY A 142 10.98 18.26 16.39
C GLY A 142 11.45 19.68 16.08
N SER A 143 10.77 20.36 15.17
CA SER A 143 11.03 21.77 14.87
C SER A 143 9.73 22.55 15.08
N PRO A 144 9.49 23.06 16.30
CA PRO A 144 8.28 23.81 16.63
C PRO A 144 8.10 25.05 15.75
N GLN A 145 9.19 25.61 15.20
CA GLN A 145 9.14 26.72 14.25
C GLN A 145 8.39 26.37 12.96
N ASN A 146 8.32 25.09 12.58
CA ASN A 146 7.58 24.62 11.41
C ASN A 146 6.06 24.44 11.67
N LEU A 147 5.58 24.67 12.90
CA LEU A 147 4.15 24.69 13.25
C LEU A 147 3.54 26.08 13.07
N THR A 148 3.80 26.73 11.94
CA THR A 148 3.16 28.02 11.60
C THR A 148 1.65 27.86 11.50
N GLU A 149 0.91 28.96 11.64
CA GLU A 149 -0.55 28.98 11.42
C GLU A 149 -0.90 28.44 10.03
N GLU A 150 -0.10 28.80 9.03
CA GLU A 150 -0.26 28.31 7.65
C GLU A 150 -0.04 26.79 7.54
N ALA A 151 0.96 26.23 8.25
CA ALA A 151 1.21 24.78 8.27
C ALA A 151 0.08 24.03 9.01
N ARG A 152 -0.46 24.61 10.09
CA ARG A 152 -1.63 24.07 10.80
C ARG A 152 -2.87 24.09 9.91
N GLN A 153 -3.11 25.18 9.20
CA GLN A 153 -4.23 25.36 8.28
C GLN A 153 -4.14 24.39 7.10
N LYS A 154 -2.98 24.29 6.42
CA LYS A 154 -2.71 23.28 5.38
C LYS A 154 -2.89 21.85 5.89
N GLY A 155 -2.49 21.56 7.12
CA GLY A 155 -2.70 20.26 7.77
C GLY A 155 -4.19 19.95 7.98
N LEU A 156 -4.97 20.95 8.37
CA LEU A 156 -6.42 20.87 8.54
C LEU A 156 -7.13 20.67 7.19
N GLU A 157 -6.78 21.46 6.19
CA GLU A 157 -7.28 21.34 4.81
C GLU A 157 -6.95 19.98 4.21
N THR A 158 -5.71 19.51 4.36
CA THR A 158 -5.29 18.19 3.89
C THR A 158 -6.06 17.07 4.61
N ARG A 159 -6.29 17.19 5.92
CA ARG A 159 -7.11 16.23 6.67
C ARG A 159 -8.55 16.22 6.19
N GLN A 160 -9.13 17.39 5.95
CA GLN A 160 -10.49 17.52 5.44
C GLN A 160 -10.61 16.95 4.02
N GLN A 161 -9.71 17.33 3.11
CA GLN A 161 -9.67 16.83 1.73
C GLN A 161 -9.51 15.30 1.67
N ASN A 162 -8.62 14.74 2.47
CA ASN A 162 -8.44 13.29 2.52
C ASN A 162 -9.60 12.55 3.23
N ALA A 163 -10.35 13.21 4.11
CA ALA A 163 -11.59 12.65 4.64
C ALA A 163 -12.67 12.58 3.55
N LEU A 164 -12.71 13.55 2.64
CA LEU A 164 -13.69 13.61 1.55
C LEU A 164 -13.37 12.65 0.40
N SER A 165 -12.10 12.51 0.02
CA SER A 165 -11.72 11.66 -1.11
C SER A 165 -11.83 10.16 -0.83
N ASN A 166 -12.00 9.77 0.44
CA ASN A 166 -12.15 8.38 0.85
C ASN A 166 -13.46 7.79 0.32
N LYS A 167 -13.37 6.63 -0.36
CA LYS A 167 -14.50 5.94 -1.00
C LYS A 167 -15.65 5.67 -0.02
N ALA A 168 -15.33 5.25 1.22
CA ALA A 168 -16.33 4.96 2.24
C ALA A 168 -17.10 6.22 2.67
N ASN A 169 -16.39 7.34 2.83
CA ASN A 169 -17.02 8.62 3.20
C ASN A 169 -17.85 9.20 2.03
N ARG A 170 -17.43 9.04 0.77
CA ARG A 170 -18.23 9.46 -0.39
C ARG A 170 -19.54 8.67 -0.53
N GLN A 171 -19.48 7.36 -0.30
CA GLN A 171 -20.66 6.51 -0.30
C GLN A 171 -21.61 6.89 0.84
N ALA A 172 -21.06 7.09 2.04
CA ALA A 172 -21.83 7.56 3.19
C ALA A 172 -22.47 8.92 2.95
N SER A 173 -21.76 9.93 2.40
CA SER A 173 -22.32 11.26 2.13
C SER A 173 -23.58 11.23 1.26
N ARG A 174 -23.61 10.39 0.21
CA ARG A 174 -24.78 10.24 -0.66
C ARG A 174 -25.99 9.68 0.09
N LEU A 175 -25.78 8.65 0.91
CA LEU A 175 -26.83 8.06 1.74
C LEU A 175 -27.33 9.03 2.80
N VAL A 176 -26.43 9.77 3.43
CA VAL A 176 -26.79 10.83 4.40
C VAL A 176 -27.72 11.85 3.75
N LYS A 177 -27.48 12.27 2.51
CA LYS A 177 -28.35 13.19 1.79
C LYS A 177 -29.74 12.61 1.56
N ILE A 178 -29.81 11.40 1.00
CA ILE A 178 -31.09 10.72 0.72
C ILE A 178 -31.92 10.59 2.02
N TYR A 179 -31.30 10.13 3.10
CA TYR A 179 -32.01 9.98 4.37
C TYR A 179 -32.41 11.32 5.00
N ARG A 180 -31.64 12.40 4.78
CA ARG A 180 -32.04 13.74 5.21
C ARG A 180 -33.21 14.31 4.43
N GLU A 181 -33.27 14.06 3.12
CA GLU A 181 -34.41 14.43 2.27
C GLU A 181 -35.68 13.65 2.66
N GLN A 182 -35.52 12.41 3.14
CA GLN A 182 -36.59 11.60 3.73
C GLN A 182 -36.96 12.00 5.17
N GLY A 183 -36.35 13.06 5.72
CA GLY A 183 -36.68 13.61 7.03
C GLY A 183 -36.01 12.92 8.24
N TYR A 184 -35.06 12.00 8.02
CA TYR A 184 -34.41 11.28 9.12
C TYR A 184 -33.51 12.21 9.93
N THR A 185 -33.44 12.03 11.24
CA THR A 185 -32.51 12.79 12.09
C THR A 185 -31.07 12.33 11.86
N PHE A 186 -30.07 13.20 12.07
CA PHE A 186 -28.66 12.81 11.95
C PHE A 186 -28.24 11.66 12.88
N GLN A 187 -28.96 11.46 13.98
CA GLN A 187 -28.75 10.30 14.86
C GLN A 187 -29.26 9.03 14.18
N ARG A 188 -30.51 9.03 13.72
CA ARG A 188 -31.11 7.89 13.00
C ARG A 188 -30.30 7.49 11.77
N ILE A 189 -29.76 8.47 11.04
CA ILE A 189 -28.89 8.22 9.89
C ILE A 189 -27.57 7.55 10.30
N ALA A 190 -26.98 7.95 11.43
CA ALA A 190 -25.78 7.30 11.94
C ALA A 190 -26.09 5.84 12.29
N ASP A 191 -27.23 5.59 12.93
CA ASP A 191 -27.67 4.25 13.32
C ASP A 191 -27.93 3.37 12.09
N GLU A 192 -28.59 3.91 11.05
CA GLU A 192 -28.84 3.21 9.78
C GLU A 192 -27.53 2.86 9.04
N LEU A 193 -26.62 3.83 8.90
CA LEU A 193 -25.31 3.60 8.28
C LEU A 193 -24.52 2.51 9.02
N ASN A 194 -24.54 2.55 10.35
CA ASN A 194 -23.86 1.54 11.15
C ASN A 194 -24.54 0.17 11.05
N GLY A 195 -25.87 0.12 11.01
CA GLY A 195 -26.67 -1.11 10.86
C GLY A 195 -26.46 -1.79 9.51
N GLU A 196 -26.30 -1.01 8.44
CA GLU A 196 -25.96 -1.48 7.09
C GLU A 196 -24.46 -1.79 6.92
N GLY A 197 -23.65 -1.66 7.97
CA GLY A 197 -22.23 -2.04 7.96
C GLY A 197 -21.28 -0.98 7.39
N TYR A 198 -21.73 0.25 7.18
CA TYR A 198 -20.85 1.35 6.78
C TYR A 198 -19.96 1.77 7.96
N LEU A 199 -18.66 1.86 7.70
CA LEU A 199 -17.66 2.36 8.65
C LEU A 199 -17.02 3.64 8.12
N THR A 200 -16.65 4.53 9.04
CA THR A 200 -15.84 5.71 8.72
C THR A 200 -14.48 5.29 8.14
N ARG A 201 -13.78 6.21 7.47
CA ARG A 201 -12.40 5.99 6.97
C ARG A 201 -11.45 5.29 7.96
N ASN A 202 -11.59 5.53 9.26
CA ASN A 202 -10.72 4.97 10.29
C ASN A 202 -11.22 3.62 10.85
N GLY A 203 -12.20 2.99 10.18
CA GLY A 203 -12.81 1.73 10.63
C GLY A 203 -13.71 1.88 11.86
N LYS A 204 -14.16 3.10 12.19
CA LYS A 204 -15.02 3.37 13.36
C LYS A 204 -16.47 3.59 12.93
N ALA A 205 -17.41 3.32 13.83
CA ALA A 205 -18.83 3.63 13.64
C ALA A 205 -19.07 5.14 13.40
N PHE A 206 -20.06 5.44 12.57
CA PHE A 206 -20.57 6.80 12.35
C PHE A 206 -21.24 7.32 13.62
N ARG A 207 -20.99 8.59 13.92
CA ARG A 207 -21.64 9.33 15.00
C ARG A 207 -22.43 10.48 14.39
N LYS A 208 -23.47 10.96 15.09
CA LYS A 208 -24.28 12.13 14.71
C LYS A 208 -23.44 13.31 14.21
N GLY A 209 -22.37 13.67 14.92
CA GLY A 209 -21.49 14.78 14.55
C GLY A 209 -20.76 14.56 13.22
N THR A 210 -20.35 13.32 12.94
CA THR A 210 -19.73 12.93 11.66
C THR A 210 -20.74 13.01 10.52
N VAL A 211 -21.96 12.51 10.73
CA VAL A 211 -23.05 12.58 9.75
C VAL A 211 -23.42 14.04 9.44
N HIS A 212 -23.56 14.88 10.47
CA HIS A 212 -23.84 16.31 10.31
C HIS A 212 -22.74 17.04 9.52
N PHE A 213 -21.47 16.71 9.80
CA PHE A 213 -20.33 17.25 9.05
C PHE A 213 -20.38 16.87 7.56
N LEU A 214 -20.69 15.60 7.26
CA LEU A 214 -20.83 15.14 5.87
C LEU A 214 -21.99 15.85 5.16
N TYR A 215 -23.14 15.99 5.81
CA TYR A 215 -24.31 16.67 5.25
C TYR A 215 -24.05 18.15 4.95
N LYS A 216 -23.50 18.91 5.91
CA LYS A 216 -23.24 20.35 5.74
C LYS A 216 -22.29 20.64 4.58
N LYS A 217 -21.33 19.76 4.32
CA LYS A 217 -20.28 19.99 3.33
C LYS A 217 -20.67 19.55 1.92
N ASP A 218 -21.63 18.64 1.78
CA ASP A 218 -22.21 18.24 0.48
C ASP A 218 -23.27 19.24 -0.03
N ILE A 219 -23.88 20.03 0.87
CA ILE A 219 -24.80 21.12 0.53
C ILE A 219 -24.07 22.45 0.31
N ALA A 220 -22.88 22.63 0.89
CA ALA A 220 -22.05 23.79 0.61
C ALA A 220 -21.58 23.72 -0.86
N PRO A 221 -21.91 24.71 -1.71
CA PRO A 221 -21.44 24.74 -3.09
C PRO A 221 -19.91 24.72 -3.08
N ALA A 222 -19.32 23.89 -3.95
CA ALA A 222 -17.89 23.93 -4.21
C ALA A 222 -17.52 25.35 -4.63
N SER A 223 -16.87 26.08 -3.72
CA SER A 223 -16.25 27.37 -3.99
C SER A 223 -14.89 27.17 -4.62
#